data_AF-A0A1C3VYS3-F1
#
_entry.id   AF-A0A1C3VYS3-F1
#
_cell.length_a   1.000
_cell.length_b   1.000
_cell.length_c   1.000
_cell.angle_alpha   90.00
_cell.angle_beta   90.00
_cell.angle_gamma   90.00
#
_symmetry.space_group_name_H-M   'P 1'
#
loop_
_entity.id
_entity.type
_entity.pdbx_description
1 polymer ?
#
loop_
_entity_poly.entity_id
_entity_poly.type
_entity_poly.pdbx_seq_one_letter_code
_entity_poly.pdbx_strand_id
1 'polypeptide(L)'
;MRAMHKVRVGVSLAALVVGCGAMSGCLSSPTYGTDKTAGVQLLDDLGDIASVSAATPKDKGVKYPNRPGLVVGGDKDTLTAPQQSLASKDNPAWLESPEDARKRLATEADEKKNDVNYRSPLAQADSSKNHMSEAQQTAAYRAARQDQAGTYDQRRYLIDPPQGYRQVADQAALNDLGEPESKKEKKRKKDAEAAQQTSNSSWWKPFQ
;
A
#
# COMPACT_ATOMS: atom_id res chain seq x y z
N MET A 1 -39.91 20.07 -55.67
CA MET A 1 -40.11 19.09 -54.57
C MET A 1 -38.85 18.71 -53.77
N ARG A 2 -37.65 18.59 -54.37
CA ARG A 2 -36.43 18.18 -53.62
C ARG A 2 -35.96 19.14 -52.52
N ALA A 3 -36.17 20.45 -52.67
CA ALA A 3 -35.79 21.45 -51.66
C ALA A 3 -36.64 21.34 -50.38
N MET A 4 -37.96 21.17 -50.52
CA MET A 4 -38.86 20.98 -49.37
C MET A 4 -38.60 19.65 -48.64
N HIS A 5 -38.22 18.59 -49.34
CA HIS A 5 -37.77 17.35 -48.69
C HIS A 5 -36.49 17.55 -47.87
N LYS A 6 -35.51 18.28 -48.38
CA LYS A 6 -34.27 18.58 -47.63
C LYS A 6 -34.54 19.42 -46.38
N VAL A 7 -35.40 20.43 -46.49
CA VAL A 7 -35.81 21.24 -45.34
C VAL A 7 -36.58 20.40 -44.32
N ARG A 8 -37.51 19.55 -44.76
CA ARG A 8 -38.30 18.71 -43.85
C ARG A 8 -37.45 17.65 -43.15
N VAL A 9 -36.49 17.05 -43.86
CA VAL A 9 -35.51 16.12 -43.29
C VAL A 9 -34.58 16.82 -42.32
N GLY A 10 -34.12 18.03 -42.65
CA GLY A 10 -33.29 18.84 -41.74
C GLY A 10 -34.02 19.20 -40.44
N VAL A 11 -35.28 19.62 -40.55
CA VAL A 11 -36.12 19.94 -39.38
C VAL A 11 -36.41 18.69 -38.54
N SER A 12 -36.68 17.54 -39.17
CA SER A 12 -36.89 16.29 -38.42
C SER A 12 -35.62 15.79 -37.72
N LEU A 13 -34.45 15.95 -38.34
CA LEU A 13 -33.17 15.57 -37.74
C LEU A 13 -32.85 16.47 -36.54
N ALA A 14 -33.05 17.79 -36.68
CA ALA A 14 -32.84 18.73 -35.58
C ALA A 14 -33.79 18.45 -34.40
N ALA A 15 -35.07 18.16 -34.68
CA ALA A 15 -36.05 17.80 -33.66
C ALA A 15 -35.69 16.50 -32.93
N LEU A 16 -35.15 15.50 -33.65
CA LEU A 16 -34.70 14.25 -33.05
C LEU A 16 -33.51 14.46 -32.10
N VAL A 17 -32.52 15.25 -32.52
CA VAL A 17 -31.34 15.56 -31.68
C VAL A 17 -31.75 16.30 -30.41
N VAL A 18 -32.63 17.29 -30.52
CA VAL A 18 -33.15 18.03 -29.35
C VAL A 18 -33.97 17.12 -28.44
N GLY A 19 -34.83 16.25 -29.00
CA GLY A 19 -35.63 15.30 -28.23
C GLY A 19 -34.78 14.27 -27.47
N CYS A 20 -33.74 13.73 -28.09
CA CYS A 20 -32.79 12.82 -27.44
C CYS A 20 -31.95 13.50 -26.34
N GLY A 21 -31.56 14.76 -26.55
CA GLY A 21 -30.85 15.56 -25.55
C GLY A 21 -31.70 15.82 -24.29
N ALA A 22 -32.98 16.18 -24.48
CA ALA A 22 -33.89 16.44 -23.36
C ALA A 22 -34.16 15.19 -22.50
N MET A 23 -34.35 14.02 -23.12
CA MET A 23 -34.55 12.76 -22.36
C MET A 23 -33.28 12.26 -21.65
N SER A 24 -32.09 12.66 -22.12
CA SER A 24 -30.81 12.28 -21.50
C SER A 24 -30.51 13.05 -20.20
N GLY A 25 -31.27 14.11 -19.89
CA GLY A 25 -31.15 14.92 -18.68
C GLY A 25 -31.88 14.39 -17.45
N CYS A 26 -32.70 13.34 -17.58
CA CYS A 26 -33.48 12.77 -16.47
C CYS A 26 -32.73 11.71 -15.64
N LEU A 27 -31.52 11.33 -16.07
CA LEU A 27 -30.61 10.51 -15.28
C LEU A 27 -29.73 11.47 -14.49
N SER A 28 -29.98 11.58 -13.18
CA SER A 28 -29.19 12.37 -12.23
C SER A 28 -27.68 12.11 -12.41
N SER A 29 -27.02 12.92 -13.23
CA SER A 29 -25.59 12.77 -13.47
C SER A 29 -24.82 13.21 -12.22
N PRO A 30 -23.70 12.55 -11.88
CA PRO A 30 -22.93 12.90 -10.69
C PRO A 30 -22.45 14.36 -10.74
N THR A 31 -22.69 15.08 -9.65
CA THR A 31 -22.09 16.39 -9.36
C THR A 31 -20.80 16.12 -8.60
N TYR A 32 -19.66 16.10 -9.30
CA TYR A 32 -18.35 15.75 -8.72
C TYR A 32 -17.77 16.88 -7.85
N GLY A 33 -18.51 17.31 -6.83
CA GLY A 33 -18.10 18.36 -5.90
C GLY A 33 -18.13 19.77 -6.47
N THR A 34 -18.50 19.94 -7.74
CA THR A 34 -18.96 21.20 -8.30
C THR A 34 -20.48 21.12 -8.33
N ASP A 35 -21.21 22.12 -7.83
CA ASP A 35 -22.68 22.11 -7.71
C ASP A 35 -23.43 22.06 -9.07
N LYS A 36 -22.74 21.65 -10.15
CA LYS A 36 -23.20 21.50 -11.52
C LYS A 36 -23.16 20.04 -11.93
N THR A 37 -24.14 19.62 -12.70
CA THR A 37 -24.17 18.29 -13.33
C THR A 37 -23.05 18.15 -14.35
N ALA A 38 -22.53 16.93 -14.54
CA ALA A 38 -21.41 16.68 -15.48
C ALA A 38 -21.69 17.21 -16.90
N GLY A 39 -22.94 17.13 -17.37
CA GLY A 39 -23.34 17.68 -18.66
C GLY A 39 -23.38 19.21 -18.70
N VAL A 40 -23.81 19.86 -17.61
CA VAL A 40 -23.81 21.32 -17.50
C VAL A 40 -22.38 21.85 -17.41
N GLN A 41 -21.51 21.19 -16.64
CA GLN A 41 -20.09 21.54 -16.59
C GLN A 41 -19.44 21.44 -17.96
N LEU A 42 -19.69 20.35 -18.71
CA LEU A 42 -19.16 20.17 -20.05
C LEU A 42 -19.63 21.27 -21.03
N LEU A 43 -20.91 21.65 -20.96
CA LEU A 43 -21.47 22.68 -21.84
C LEU A 43 -20.87 24.06 -21.53
N ASP A 44 -20.68 24.34 -20.24
CA ASP A 44 -20.05 25.57 -19.74
C ASP A 44 -18.59 25.64 -20.17
N ASP A 45 -17.84 24.55 -19.96
CA ASP A 45 -16.42 24.44 -20.35
C ASP A 45 -16.25 24.62 -21.88
N LEU A 46 -17.13 24.02 -22.69
CA LEU A 46 -17.09 24.18 -24.15
C LEU A 46 -17.47 25.60 -24.59
N GLY A 47 -18.43 26.22 -23.89
CA GLY A 47 -18.83 27.61 -24.09
C GLY A 47 -17.70 28.58 -23.76
N ASP A 48 -17.00 28.36 -22.66
CA ASP A 48 -15.82 29.13 -22.25
C ASP A 48 -14.68 28.97 -23.26
N ILE A 49 -14.36 27.74 -23.69
CA ILE A 49 -13.35 27.49 -24.74
C ILE A 49 -13.72 28.16 -26.07
N ALA A 50 -15.01 28.12 -26.44
CA ALA A 50 -15.49 28.79 -27.65
C ALA A 50 -15.43 30.33 -27.50
N SER A 51 -15.72 30.86 -26.32
CA SER A 51 -15.63 32.30 -26.03
C SER A 51 -14.20 32.83 -26.08
N VAL A 52 -13.22 32.01 -25.67
CA VAL A 52 -11.79 32.32 -25.73
C VAL A 52 -11.27 32.30 -27.16
N SER A 53 -11.84 31.49 -28.04
CA SER A 53 -11.30 31.27 -29.39
C SER A 53 -11.84 32.19 -30.49
N ALA A 54 -12.94 32.94 -30.27
CA ALA A 54 -13.62 33.62 -31.38
C ALA A 54 -13.79 35.16 -31.31
N ALA A 55 -13.63 35.87 -30.17
CA ALA A 55 -14.06 37.28 -30.12
C ALA A 55 -13.18 38.29 -29.37
N THR A 56 -12.06 37.88 -28.77
CA THR A 56 -11.18 38.82 -28.06
C THR A 56 -9.74 38.71 -28.58
N PRO A 57 -9.23 39.75 -29.27
CA PRO A 57 -7.81 39.86 -29.53
C PRO A 57 -7.05 39.73 -28.22
N LYS A 58 -6.04 38.85 -28.19
CA LYS A 58 -5.24 38.53 -27.00
C LYS A 58 -4.46 39.73 -26.43
N ASP A 59 -4.45 40.85 -27.15
CA ASP A 59 -3.83 42.11 -26.76
C ASP A 59 -4.81 43.29 -26.89
N LYS A 60 -5.78 43.41 -25.98
CA LYS A 60 -6.44 44.72 -25.74
C LYS A 60 -5.51 45.61 -24.92
N GLY A 61 -4.36 45.99 -25.50
CA GLY A 61 -3.55 47.13 -25.07
C GLY A 61 -3.29 47.23 -23.57
N VAL A 62 -3.11 46.11 -22.86
CA VAL A 62 -2.75 46.13 -21.44
C VAL A 62 -1.32 46.65 -21.38
N LYS A 63 -1.17 47.94 -21.11
CA LYS A 63 0.12 48.56 -20.79
C LYS A 63 0.57 48.00 -19.46
N TYR A 64 1.36 46.94 -19.50
CA TYR A 64 2.13 46.50 -18.35
C TYR A 64 3.19 47.58 -18.08
N PRO A 65 3.15 48.29 -16.93
CA PRO A 65 4.30 49.07 -16.53
C PRO A 65 5.50 48.11 -16.43
N ASN A 66 6.67 48.57 -16.88
CA ASN A 66 7.88 47.77 -16.73
C ASN A 66 8.02 47.42 -15.24
N ARG A 67 7.98 46.13 -14.92
CA ARG A 67 8.12 45.67 -13.54
C ARG A 67 9.48 46.16 -13.05
N PRO A 68 9.59 46.72 -11.84
CA PRO A 68 10.90 47.05 -11.30
C PRO A 68 11.77 45.79 -11.38
N GLY A 69 13.00 45.96 -11.88
CA GLY A 69 13.93 44.85 -12.05
C GLY A 69 14.07 44.09 -10.73
N LEU A 70 14.25 42.76 -10.83
CA LEU A 70 14.49 41.92 -9.67
C LEU A 70 15.65 42.50 -8.86
N VAL A 71 15.40 42.84 -7.59
CA VAL A 71 16.43 43.25 -6.65
C VAL A 71 17.24 41.99 -6.33
N VAL A 72 18.24 41.71 -7.15
CA VAL A 72 19.22 40.66 -6.90
C VAL A 72 20.17 41.16 -5.81
N GLY A 73 20.25 40.42 -4.71
CA GLY A 73 21.26 40.65 -3.67
C GLY A 73 22.67 40.65 -4.27
N GLY A 74 23.54 41.50 -3.73
CA GLY A 74 24.89 41.76 -4.26
C GLY A 74 25.79 40.51 -4.31
N ASP A 75 25.56 39.55 -3.42
CA ASP A 75 26.41 38.38 -3.27
C ASP A 75 25.80 37.15 -3.94
N LYS A 76 26.03 37.04 -5.25
CA LYS A 76 25.70 35.82 -6.02
C LYS A 76 26.74 34.70 -5.81
N ASP A 77 27.90 35.04 -5.23
CA ASP A 77 29.02 34.11 -5.06
C ASP A 77 28.97 33.34 -3.73
N THR A 78 28.04 33.67 -2.83
CA THR A 78 27.82 32.98 -1.54
C THR A 78 26.53 32.16 -1.52
N LEU A 79 25.95 31.86 -2.68
CA LEU A 79 24.81 30.95 -2.77
C LEU A 79 25.27 29.55 -2.36
N THR A 80 24.61 28.95 -1.37
CA THR A 80 24.81 27.54 -1.05
C THR A 80 24.54 26.72 -2.31
N ALA A 81 25.46 25.81 -2.65
CA ALA A 81 25.33 24.98 -3.84
C ALA A 81 23.95 24.30 -3.85
N PRO A 82 23.28 24.22 -5.03
CA PRO A 82 21.96 23.60 -5.13
C PRO A 82 22.02 22.18 -4.56
N GLN A 83 20.98 21.80 -3.80
CA GLN A 83 20.88 20.45 -3.27
C GLN A 83 20.95 19.44 -4.42
N GLN A 84 21.84 18.48 -4.30
CA GLN A 84 22.00 17.42 -5.29
C GLN A 84 20.72 16.57 -5.31
N SER A 85 20.22 16.28 -6.51
CA SER A 85 19.03 15.46 -6.67
C SER A 85 19.28 14.07 -6.10
N LEU A 86 18.42 13.62 -5.19
CA LEU A 86 18.45 12.26 -4.64
C LEU A 86 18.11 11.20 -5.70
N ALA A 87 17.51 11.60 -6.82
CA ALA A 87 17.19 10.76 -7.97
C ALA A 87 18.33 10.76 -9.01
N SER A 88 19.59 10.66 -8.56
CA SER A 88 20.74 10.45 -9.44
C SER A 88 21.09 8.96 -9.50
N LYS A 89 21.64 8.51 -10.63
CA LYS A 89 22.13 7.13 -10.82
C LYS A 89 23.25 6.76 -9.83
N ASP A 90 23.91 7.77 -9.27
CA ASP A 90 25.03 7.63 -8.35
C ASP A 90 24.59 7.48 -6.89
N ASN A 91 23.28 7.59 -6.59
CA ASN A 91 22.77 7.41 -5.24
C ASN A 91 22.56 5.92 -4.92
N PRO A 92 23.36 5.31 -4.02
CA PRO A 92 23.23 3.89 -3.67
C PRO A 92 21.94 3.57 -2.91
N ALA A 93 21.23 4.58 -2.38
CA ALA A 93 19.92 4.42 -1.76
C ALA A 93 18.76 4.40 -2.78
N TRP A 94 19.02 4.76 -4.04
CA TRP A 94 18.01 4.73 -5.10
C TRP A 94 17.90 3.31 -5.69
N LEU A 95 16.68 2.80 -5.83
CA LEU A 95 16.47 1.46 -6.36
C LEU A 95 16.85 1.41 -7.86
N GLU A 96 17.46 0.30 -8.27
CA GLU A 96 17.79 0.01 -9.66
C GLU A 96 16.52 0.03 -10.52
N SER A 97 16.61 0.59 -11.74
CA SER A 97 15.48 0.57 -12.66
C SER A 97 15.16 -0.88 -13.06
N PRO A 98 13.89 -1.24 -13.33
CA PRO A 98 13.55 -2.61 -13.69
C PRO A 98 14.33 -3.15 -14.89
N GLU A 99 14.63 -2.31 -15.89
CA GLU A 99 15.39 -2.72 -17.07
C GLU A 99 16.89 -2.91 -16.77
N ASP A 100 17.48 -2.04 -15.94
CA ASP A 100 18.86 -2.20 -15.50
C ASP A 100 19.02 -3.49 -14.67
N ALA A 101 18.08 -3.75 -13.76
CA ALA A 101 18.06 -4.96 -12.96
C ALA A 101 17.95 -6.23 -13.83
N ARG A 102 17.12 -6.20 -14.88
CA ARG A 102 17.01 -7.31 -15.84
C ARG A 102 18.31 -7.51 -16.61
N LYS A 103 18.95 -6.43 -17.06
CA LYS A 103 20.24 -6.51 -17.76
C LYS A 103 21.33 -7.08 -16.86
N ARG A 104 21.40 -6.62 -15.60
CA ARG A 104 22.32 -7.14 -14.60
C ARG A 104 22.12 -8.63 -14.36
N LEU A 105 20.88 -9.08 -14.20
CA LEU A 105 20.56 -10.49 -14.00
C LEU A 105 20.87 -11.35 -15.22
N ALA A 106 20.69 -10.81 -16.43
CA ALA A 106 21.09 -11.48 -17.67
C ALA A 106 22.61 -11.63 -17.76
N THR A 107 23.37 -10.57 -17.49
CA THR A 107 24.84 -10.62 -17.48
C THR A 107 25.37 -11.57 -16.40
N GLU A 108 24.79 -11.54 -15.20
CA GLU A 108 25.14 -12.45 -14.10
C GLU A 108 24.90 -13.92 -14.49
N ALA A 109 23.78 -14.21 -15.16
CA ALA A 109 23.47 -15.55 -15.65
C ALA A 109 24.43 -16.00 -16.77
N ASP A 110 24.83 -15.10 -17.67
CA ASP A 110 25.81 -15.40 -18.72
C ASP A 110 27.20 -15.68 -18.14
N GLU A 111 27.65 -14.88 -17.17
CA GLU A 111 28.92 -15.06 -16.46
C GLU A 111 28.96 -16.37 -15.65
N LYS A 112 27.84 -16.74 -15.04
CA LYS A 112 27.71 -17.94 -14.20
C LYS A 112 27.15 -19.16 -14.94
N LYS A 113 27.08 -19.11 -16.27
CA LYS A 113 26.51 -20.17 -17.12
C LYS A 113 27.11 -21.56 -16.88
N ASN A 114 28.39 -21.63 -16.50
CA ASN A 114 29.11 -22.90 -16.28
C ASN A 114 29.19 -23.31 -14.80
N ASP A 115 28.63 -22.53 -13.87
CA ASP A 115 28.64 -22.85 -12.45
C ASP A 115 27.40 -23.69 -12.09
N VAL A 116 27.64 -24.95 -11.74
CA VAL A 116 26.58 -25.92 -11.41
C VAL A 116 25.83 -25.53 -10.11
N ASN A 117 26.47 -24.77 -9.22
CA ASN A 117 25.89 -24.35 -7.95
C ASN A 117 25.20 -22.98 -8.03
N TYR A 118 25.28 -22.29 -9.16
CA TYR A 118 24.66 -20.98 -9.32
C TYR A 118 23.13 -21.08 -9.39
N ARG A 119 22.45 -20.24 -8.60
CA ARG A 119 21.00 -20.06 -8.64
C ARG A 119 20.70 -18.59 -8.80
N SER A 120 19.93 -18.24 -9.84
CA SER A 120 19.57 -16.86 -10.08
C SER A 120 18.73 -16.30 -8.91
N PRO A 121 18.92 -15.01 -8.54
CA PRO A 121 18.11 -14.37 -7.52
C PRO A 121 16.59 -14.42 -7.82
N LEU A 122 16.21 -14.43 -9.10
CA LEU A 122 14.81 -14.61 -9.53
C LEU A 122 14.26 -15.98 -9.12
N ALA A 123 15.03 -17.04 -9.32
CA ALA A 123 14.63 -18.39 -8.90
C ALA A 123 14.59 -18.53 -7.36
N GLN A 124 15.42 -17.77 -6.64
CA GLN A 124 15.40 -17.72 -5.17
C GLN A 124 14.20 -16.93 -4.63
N ALA A 125 13.79 -15.85 -5.29
CA ALA A 125 12.62 -15.06 -4.91
C ALA A 125 11.33 -15.87 -4.95
N ASP A 126 11.18 -16.76 -5.93
CA ASP A 126 9.99 -17.63 -6.03
C ASP A 126 10.01 -18.81 -5.06
N SER A 127 11.19 -19.34 -4.74
CA SER A 127 11.35 -20.48 -3.81
C SER A 127 11.29 -20.06 -2.33
N SER A 128 11.79 -18.87 -2.00
CA SER A 128 11.78 -18.36 -0.61
C SER A 128 10.38 -18.07 -0.07
N LYS A 129 9.38 -17.84 -0.93
CA LYS A 129 7.97 -17.63 -0.51
C LYS A 129 7.36 -18.82 0.22
N ASN A 130 7.92 -20.03 0.05
CA ASN A 130 7.33 -21.27 0.59
C ASN A 130 8.20 -21.99 1.63
N HIS A 131 9.33 -21.41 2.05
CA HIS A 131 10.32 -22.10 2.90
C HIS A 131 10.55 -21.49 4.27
N MET A 132 9.56 -20.82 4.85
CA MET A 132 9.64 -20.45 6.27
C MET A 132 9.46 -21.71 7.11
N SER A 133 10.51 -22.13 7.83
CA SER A 133 10.39 -23.25 8.78
C SER A 133 9.32 -22.94 9.84
N GLU A 134 8.67 -23.95 10.40
CA GLU A 134 7.63 -23.77 11.42
C GLU A 134 8.14 -22.94 12.62
N ALA A 135 9.40 -23.13 13.02
CA ALA A 135 10.04 -22.35 14.06
C ALA A 135 10.14 -20.86 13.69
N GLN A 136 10.49 -20.56 12.44
CA GLN A 136 10.61 -19.19 11.95
C GLN A 136 9.24 -18.52 11.76
N GLN A 137 8.23 -19.27 11.30
CA GLN A 137 6.84 -18.80 11.25
C GLN A 137 6.32 -18.47 12.65
N THR A 138 6.59 -19.34 13.63
CA THR A 138 6.15 -19.13 15.01
C THR A 138 6.87 -17.94 15.64
N ALA A 139 8.16 -17.76 15.37
CA ALA A 139 8.91 -16.60 15.82
C ALA A 139 8.38 -15.29 15.22
N ALA A 140 8.12 -15.28 13.90
CA ALA A 140 7.54 -14.13 13.21
C ALA A 140 6.14 -13.79 13.73
N TYR A 141 5.31 -14.80 13.99
CA TYR A 141 3.99 -14.61 14.60
C TYR A 141 4.09 -14.02 16.01
N ARG A 142 5.01 -14.50 16.85
CA ARG A 142 5.23 -13.95 18.19
C ARG A 142 5.71 -12.50 18.13
N ALA A 143 6.65 -12.18 17.24
CA ALA A 143 7.14 -10.81 17.04
C ALA A 143 5.99 -9.87 16.59
N ALA A 144 5.24 -10.26 15.55
CA ALA A 144 4.10 -9.48 15.07
C ALA A 144 3.02 -9.27 16.16
N ARG A 145 2.82 -10.26 17.04
CA ARG A 145 1.87 -10.15 18.16
C ARG A 145 2.38 -9.21 19.26
N GLN A 146 3.69 -9.21 19.53
CA GLN A 146 4.32 -8.26 20.44
C GLN A 146 4.21 -6.84 19.90
N ASP A 147 4.48 -6.64 18.61
CA ASP A 147 4.33 -5.34 17.96
C ASP A 147 2.88 -4.85 18.01
N GLN A 148 1.90 -5.74 17.86
CA GLN A 148 0.48 -5.40 18.01
C GLN A 148 0.09 -5.10 19.47
N ALA A 149 0.72 -5.73 20.45
CA ALA A 149 0.42 -5.53 21.86
C ALA A 149 0.87 -4.12 22.32
N GLY A 150 -0.09 -3.19 22.37
CA GLY A 150 0.16 -1.81 22.80
C GLY A 150 0.15 -0.77 21.68
N THR A 151 -0.14 -1.16 20.44
CA THR A 151 -0.19 -0.22 19.30
C THR A 151 -1.29 0.84 19.38
N TYR A 152 -2.31 0.65 20.22
CA TYR A 152 -3.42 1.59 20.34
C TYR A 152 -3.76 1.87 21.80
N ASP A 153 -3.41 3.09 22.25
CA ASP A 153 -3.79 3.63 23.55
C ASP A 153 -5.28 4.04 23.58
N GLN A 154 -5.88 4.29 22.41
CA GLN A 154 -7.28 4.67 22.26
C GLN A 154 -8.14 3.53 21.69
N ARG A 155 -9.44 3.54 22.01
CA ARG A 155 -10.39 2.53 21.50
C ARG A 155 -10.55 2.68 20.00
N ARG A 156 -10.45 1.57 19.26
CA ARG A 156 -10.67 1.57 17.80
C ARG A 156 -12.16 1.52 17.45
N TYR A 157 -12.95 0.78 18.22
CA TYR A 157 -14.38 0.63 18.00
C TYR A 157 -15.17 0.96 19.26
N LEU A 158 -16.44 1.35 19.11
CA LEU A 158 -17.32 1.66 20.24
C LEU A 158 -17.70 0.41 21.06
N ILE A 159 -17.60 -0.79 20.44
CA ILE A 159 -17.79 -2.09 21.10
C ILE A 159 -16.58 -2.53 21.94
N ASP A 160 -15.43 -1.85 21.80
CA ASP A 160 -14.22 -2.24 22.50
C ASP A 160 -14.28 -1.82 23.98
N PRO A 161 -13.90 -2.71 24.92
CA PRO A 161 -13.91 -2.39 26.34
C PRO A 161 -12.93 -1.25 26.66
N PRO A 162 -13.22 -0.43 27.69
CA PRO A 162 -12.32 0.64 28.13
C PRO A 162 -10.92 0.13 28.44
N GLN A 163 -9.90 0.99 28.29
CA GLN A 163 -8.52 0.64 28.63
C GLN A 163 -8.37 0.11 30.06
N GLY A 164 -9.13 0.67 31.01
CA GLY A 164 -9.12 0.19 32.40
C GLY A 164 -9.57 -1.26 32.59
N TYR A 165 -10.36 -1.83 31.66
CA TYR A 165 -10.73 -3.25 31.67
C TYR A 165 -9.82 -4.13 30.80
N ARG A 166 -8.92 -3.52 30.02
CA ARG A 166 -7.91 -4.24 29.22
C ARG A 166 -6.63 -4.50 30.01
N GLN A 167 -6.31 -3.62 30.96
CA GLN A 167 -5.12 -3.78 31.79
C GLN A 167 -5.31 -4.94 32.75
N VAL A 168 -4.38 -5.89 32.70
CA VAL A 168 -4.32 -7.00 33.62
C VAL A 168 -3.63 -6.49 34.88
N ALA A 169 -4.22 -6.77 36.06
CA ALA A 169 -3.74 -6.24 37.34
C ALA A 169 -2.29 -6.62 37.65
N ASP A 170 -1.82 -7.74 37.11
CA ASP A 170 -0.42 -8.16 37.15
C ASP A 170 0.01 -8.69 35.77
N GLN A 171 0.93 -7.98 35.12
CA GLN A 171 1.46 -8.36 33.80
C GLN A 171 2.43 -9.55 33.90
N ALA A 172 3.01 -9.81 35.08
CA ALA A 172 3.88 -10.96 35.31
C ALA A 172 3.08 -12.27 35.32
N ALA A 173 1.85 -12.24 35.85
CA ALA A 173 0.96 -13.41 35.89
C ALA A 173 0.54 -13.91 34.48
N LEU A 174 0.49 -13.04 33.47
CA LEU A 174 0.24 -13.43 32.08
C LEU A 174 1.36 -14.30 31.47
N ASN A 175 2.58 -14.12 31.94
CA ASN A 175 3.76 -14.81 31.43
C ASN A 175 4.08 -16.08 32.23
N ASP A 176 3.36 -16.33 33.33
CA ASP A 176 3.45 -17.57 34.09
C ASP A 176 2.64 -18.68 33.39
N LEU A 177 3.31 -19.38 32.48
CA LEU A 177 2.77 -20.54 31.75
C LEU A 177 2.74 -21.82 32.61
N GLY A 178 3.18 -21.75 33.88
CA GLY A 178 3.31 -22.90 34.77
C GLY A 178 4.34 -23.94 34.30
N GLU A 179 4.30 -25.13 34.92
CA GLU A 179 5.14 -26.25 34.46
C GLU A 179 4.61 -26.82 33.13
N PRO A 180 5.42 -26.87 32.06
CA PRO A 180 4.99 -27.43 30.78
C PRO A 180 4.63 -28.91 30.92
N GLU A 181 3.60 -29.36 30.21
CA GLU A 181 3.08 -30.73 30.26
C GLU A 181 4.15 -31.80 30.03
N SER A 182 5.16 -31.50 29.19
CA SER A 182 6.30 -32.40 28.96
C SER A 182 7.17 -32.63 30.21
N LYS A 183 7.31 -31.62 31.10
CA LYS A 183 8.01 -31.78 32.39
C LYS A 183 7.15 -32.58 33.37
N LYS A 184 5.83 -32.39 33.39
CA LYS A 184 4.91 -33.17 34.22
C LYS A 184 4.88 -34.63 33.79
N GLU A 185 4.86 -34.91 32.49
CA GLU A 185 4.91 -36.26 31.95
C GLU A 185 6.23 -36.96 32.30
N LYS A 186 7.37 -36.27 32.16
CA LYS A 186 8.67 -36.80 32.61
C LYS A 186 8.70 -37.13 34.10
N LYS A 187 8.14 -36.26 34.96
CA LYS A 187 7.98 -36.54 36.40
C LYS A 187 7.12 -37.78 36.63
N ARG A 188 5.91 -37.84 36.05
CA ARG A 188 5.02 -39.02 36.16
C ARG A 188 5.69 -40.32 35.74
N LYS A 189 6.46 -40.30 34.64
CA LYS A 189 7.20 -41.48 34.17
C LYS A 189 8.30 -41.88 35.16
N LYS A 190 9.07 -40.91 35.66
CA LYS A 190 10.12 -41.14 36.66
C LYS A 190 9.54 -41.69 37.98
N ASP A 191 8.42 -41.16 38.43
CA ASP A 191 7.77 -41.58 39.67
C ASP A 191 7.16 -42.99 39.50
N ALA A 192 6.61 -43.31 38.34
CA ALA A 192 6.13 -44.66 38.02
C ALA A 192 7.28 -45.69 37.97
N GLU A 193 8.42 -45.32 37.38
CA GLU A 193 9.62 -46.16 37.36
C GLU A 193 10.20 -46.37 38.76
N ALA A 194 10.26 -45.31 39.58
CA ALA A 194 10.69 -45.40 40.98
C ALA A 194 9.74 -46.27 41.82
N ALA A 195 8.42 -46.18 41.58
CA ALA A 195 7.44 -47.04 42.24
C ALA A 195 7.58 -48.52 41.81
N GLN A 196 7.86 -48.78 40.53
CA GLN A 196 8.14 -50.13 40.03
C GLN A 196 9.44 -50.70 40.58
N GLN A 197 10.51 -49.89 40.68
CA GLN A 197 11.78 -50.28 41.30
C GLN A 197 11.61 -50.56 42.81
N THR A 198 10.82 -49.76 43.51
CA THR A 198 10.49 -49.97 44.94
C THR A 198 9.61 -51.22 45.14
N SER A 199 8.73 -51.52 44.19
CA SER A 199 7.96 -52.78 44.17
C SER A 199 8.83 -54.01 43.87
N ASN A 200 9.87 -53.85 43.05
CA ASN A 200 10.84 -54.91 42.72
C ASN A 200 11.95 -55.07 43.78
N SER A 201 12.16 -54.09 44.67
CA SER A 201 13.10 -54.19 45.79
C SER A 201 12.51 -54.95 47.00
N SER A 202 11.77 -56.03 46.73
CA SER A 202 11.19 -56.96 47.70
C SER A 202 12.29 -57.77 48.44
N TRP A 203 13.14 -57.08 49.20
CA TRP A 203 14.13 -57.69 50.11
C TRP A 203 13.43 -58.38 51.30
N TRP A 204 12.25 -57.91 51.73
CA TRP A 204 11.62 -58.29 53.01
C TRP A 204 10.45 -59.28 52.89
N LYS A 205 10.40 -60.16 51.89
CA LYS A 205 9.42 -61.26 51.86
C LYS A 205 10.04 -62.56 52.41
N PRO A 206 9.97 -62.85 53.73
CA PRO A 206 10.49 -64.09 54.30
C PRO A 206 9.55 -65.30 54.18
N PHE A 207 8.35 -65.20 53.58
CA PHE A 207 7.45 -66.35 53.42
C PHE A 207 6.69 -66.28 52.09
N GLN A 208 7.16 -67.06 51.11
CA GLN A 208 6.39 -67.56 49.97
C GLN A 208 6.75 -69.03 49.77
#